data_AF-A0A7Y2ZA26-F1
#
_entry.id   AF-A0A7Y2ZA26-F1
#
_cell.length_a   1.000
_cell.length_b   1.000
_cell.length_c   1.000
_cell.angle_alpha   90.00
_cell.angle_beta   90.00
_cell.angle_gamma   90.00
#
_symmetry.space_group_name_H-M   'P 1'
#
loop_
_entity.id
_entity.type
_entity.pdbx_description
1 polymer ?
#
loop_
_entity_poly.entity_id
_entity_poly.type
_entity_poly.pdbx_seq_one_letter_code
_entity_poly.pdbx_strand_id
1 'polypeptide(L)'
;MRTLQGQARWAALLLILPWLVSVAVLLTAGLLNAVTTLALLPGLGVALYFVMTLRRNLETNCSIHDPALLYPTLGAAIWLTLARGIGVVALACLLPVAQSKSSEVIYSASITASFVYLLVALADIGDGLIARKSSRETELGKILDIETDAAGLLVAALVAVALDRVPAFYLVVGMLYYLFVAGIFLRRRLNLPLIELQPRPYARIIAGFQMGFLVVVLMPIFSSLFCAMAALLFMVPLLLGFARDWLVISGVLATDKRQQTWLDKLAAPFTRLFVAPALRLLVMAAWVYHLYVSWTESSSVVWMLSVGGCCIMAAAGLLGRSASLTLIFLLGSIFGPYEPSTAILMIFCGAILLLLGGTGAWSLWAPEEDILYRRRSDTPQSEHFST
;
A
#
# COMPACT_ATOMS: atom_id res chain seq x y z
N MET A 1 -19.60 29.46 5.20
CA MET A 1 -19.97 28.37 6.13
C MET A 1 -21.20 27.56 5.69
N ARG A 2 -22.36 28.16 5.34
CA ARG A 2 -23.55 27.39 4.91
C ARG A 2 -23.31 26.49 3.68
N THR A 3 -22.53 26.95 2.71
CA THR A 3 -22.12 26.18 1.53
C THR A 3 -21.26 24.97 1.88
N LEU A 4 -20.27 25.15 2.77
CA LEU A 4 -19.39 24.09 3.27
C LEU A 4 -20.18 23.00 4.00
N GLN A 5 -21.09 23.39 4.89
CA GLN A 5 -21.96 22.46 5.60
C GLN A 5 -22.90 21.71 4.66
N GLY A 6 -23.42 22.39 3.61
CA GLY A 6 -24.21 21.74 2.56
C GLY A 6 -23.41 20.68 1.81
N GLN A 7 -22.19 21.01 1.36
CA GLN A 7 -21.29 20.07 0.69
C GLN A 7 -20.92 18.89 1.59
N ALA A 8 -20.68 19.14 2.88
CA ALA A 8 -20.37 18.08 3.85
C ALA A 8 -21.55 17.11 4.06
N ARG A 9 -22.80 17.59 4.01
CA ARG A 9 -23.99 16.73 4.06
C ARG A 9 -24.10 15.84 2.83
N TRP A 10 -23.87 16.41 1.64
CA TRP A 10 -23.84 15.65 0.39
C TRP A 10 -22.74 14.59 0.39
N ALA A 11 -21.52 14.97 0.81
CA ALA A 11 -20.40 14.05 0.96
C ALA A 11 -20.75 12.89 1.93
N ALA A 12 -21.39 13.19 3.06
CA ALA A 12 -21.79 12.16 4.01
C ALA A 12 -22.83 11.17 3.43
N LEU A 13 -23.79 11.65 2.66
CA LEU A 13 -24.75 10.78 1.96
C LEU A 13 -24.05 9.89 0.93
N LEU A 14 -23.13 10.45 0.15
CA LEU A 14 -22.36 9.71 -0.85
C LEU A 14 -21.46 8.65 -0.22
N LEU A 15 -20.88 8.90 0.96
CA LEU A 15 -20.08 7.92 1.70
C LEU A 15 -20.90 6.72 2.21
N ILE A 16 -22.16 6.94 2.57
CA ILE A 16 -23.06 5.89 3.07
C ILE A 16 -23.72 5.12 1.92
N LEU A 17 -23.82 5.72 0.74
CA LEU A 17 -24.53 5.17 -0.41
C LEU A 17 -24.08 3.74 -0.81
N PRO A 18 -22.76 3.41 -0.92
CA PRO A 18 -22.35 2.05 -1.31
C PRO A 18 -22.87 0.99 -0.34
N TRP A 19 -22.88 1.30 0.96
CA TRP A 19 -23.40 0.41 1.98
C TRP A 19 -24.90 0.18 1.83
N LEU A 20 -25.69 1.24 1.61
CA LEU A 20 -27.13 1.12 1.36
C LEU A 20 -27.43 0.30 0.10
N VAL A 21 -26.67 0.51 -0.97
CA VAL A 21 -26.79 -0.27 -2.21
C VAL A 21 -26.50 -1.74 -1.94
N SER A 22 -25.44 -2.07 -1.21
CA SER A 22 -25.12 -3.47 -0.88
C SER A 22 -26.17 -4.14 0.01
N VAL A 23 -26.74 -3.41 0.98
CA VAL A 23 -27.89 -3.89 1.77
C VAL A 23 -29.09 -4.17 0.86
N ALA A 24 -29.43 -3.25 -0.04
CA ALA A 24 -30.55 -3.42 -0.98
C ALA A 24 -30.33 -4.62 -1.91
N VAL A 25 -29.12 -4.78 -2.46
CA VAL A 25 -28.78 -5.93 -3.32
C VAL A 25 -28.95 -7.24 -2.56
N LEU A 26 -28.39 -7.36 -1.35
CA LEU A 26 -28.52 -8.57 -0.52
C LEU A 26 -29.97 -8.86 -0.10
N LEU A 27 -30.76 -7.81 0.17
CA LEU A 27 -32.19 -7.91 0.44
C LEU A 27 -32.94 -8.48 -0.78
N THR A 28 -32.74 -7.88 -1.96
CA THR A 28 -33.42 -8.31 -3.19
C THR A 28 -33.03 -9.71 -3.64
N ALA A 29 -31.78 -10.12 -3.37
CA ALA A 29 -31.29 -11.45 -3.67
C ALA A 29 -31.70 -12.52 -2.62
N GLY A 30 -32.35 -12.12 -1.51
CA GLY A 30 -32.72 -13.05 -0.43
C GLY A 30 -31.52 -13.65 0.31
N LEU A 31 -30.37 -12.96 0.32
CA LEU A 31 -29.09 -13.43 0.88
C LEU A 31 -28.80 -12.86 2.28
N LEU A 32 -29.76 -12.16 2.90
CA LEU A 32 -29.59 -11.64 4.25
C LEU A 32 -29.77 -12.74 5.30
N ASN A 33 -28.66 -13.13 5.90
CA ASN A 33 -28.55 -14.03 7.04
C ASN A 33 -27.67 -13.39 8.11
N ALA A 34 -27.62 -13.95 9.32
CA ALA A 34 -26.81 -13.42 10.42
C ALA A 34 -25.32 -13.21 10.06
N VAL A 35 -24.76 -14.07 9.21
CA VAL A 35 -23.36 -13.98 8.76
C VAL A 35 -23.16 -12.83 7.77
N THR A 36 -24.04 -12.68 6.77
CA THR A 36 -23.93 -11.61 5.77
C THR A 36 -24.25 -10.25 6.36
N THR A 37 -25.14 -10.18 7.36
CA THR A 37 -25.37 -8.94 8.12
C THR A 37 -24.17 -8.55 8.98
N LEU A 38 -23.51 -9.51 9.65
CA LEU A 38 -22.28 -9.24 10.40
C LEU A 38 -21.15 -8.77 9.45
N ALA A 39 -21.05 -9.35 8.26
CA ALA A 39 -20.08 -8.98 7.24
C ALA A 39 -20.33 -7.59 6.63
N LEU A 40 -21.51 -6.99 6.79
CA LEU A 40 -21.81 -5.61 6.39
C LEU A 40 -21.36 -4.56 7.43
N LEU A 41 -21.12 -4.96 8.68
CA LEU A 41 -20.76 -4.03 9.75
C LEU A 41 -19.44 -3.28 9.49
N PRO A 42 -18.36 -3.91 8.95
CA PRO A 42 -17.14 -3.18 8.63
C PRO A 42 -17.38 -2.05 7.62
N GLY A 43 -18.22 -2.26 6.60
CA GLY A 43 -18.58 -1.23 5.62
C GLY A 43 -19.31 -0.06 6.27
N LEU A 44 -20.29 -0.33 7.14
CA LEU A 44 -20.98 0.72 7.90
C LEU A 44 -20.02 1.47 8.84
N GLY A 45 -19.16 0.73 9.55
CA GLY A 45 -18.18 1.28 10.47
C GLY A 45 -17.23 2.26 9.79
N VAL A 46 -16.70 1.89 8.61
CA VAL A 46 -15.82 2.76 7.82
C VAL A 46 -16.58 3.98 7.27
N ALA A 47 -17.80 3.80 6.77
CA ALA A 47 -18.62 4.92 6.29
C ALA A 47 -18.90 5.93 7.40
N LEU A 48 -19.34 5.46 8.57
CA LEU A 48 -19.57 6.30 9.74
C LEU A 48 -18.29 6.96 10.23
N TYR A 49 -17.17 6.23 10.23
CA TYR A 49 -15.86 6.76 10.57
C TYR A 49 -15.48 7.95 9.68
N PHE A 50 -15.57 7.82 8.36
CA PHE A 50 -15.28 8.92 7.45
C PHE A 50 -16.24 10.10 7.63
N VAL A 51 -17.53 9.85 7.85
CA VAL A 51 -18.50 10.93 8.12
C VAL A 51 -18.16 11.67 9.42
N MET A 52 -17.78 10.94 10.47
CA MET A 52 -17.37 11.53 11.74
C MET A 52 -16.07 12.32 11.59
N THR A 53 -15.07 11.78 10.91
CA THR A 53 -13.79 12.45 10.64
C THR A 53 -13.99 13.72 9.83
N LEU A 54 -14.80 13.68 8.76
CA LEU A 54 -15.15 14.85 7.98
C LEU A 54 -15.81 15.92 8.87
N ARG A 55 -16.85 15.55 9.61
CA ARG A 55 -17.62 16.51 10.44
C ARG A 55 -16.79 17.14 11.56
N ARG A 56 -15.96 16.34 12.25
CA ARG A 56 -15.10 16.82 13.34
C ARG A 56 -14.03 17.82 12.87
N ASN A 57 -13.55 17.67 11.64
CA ASN A 57 -12.46 18.47 11.10
C ASN A 57 -12.94 19.55 10.10
N LEU A 58 -14.24 19.83 9.98
CA LEU A 58 -14.73 20.86 9.06
C LEU A 58 -14.13 22.25 9.33
N GLU A 59 -13.81 22.53 10.60
CA GLU A 59 -13.21 23.80 11.03
C GLU A 59 -11.74 23.93 10.61
N THR A 60 -11.05 22.82 10.30
CA THR A 60 -9.66 22.81 9.81
C THR A 60 -9.57 22.89 8.29
N ASN A 61 -10.64 23.33 7.62
CA ASN A 61 -10.62 23.62 6.17
C ASN A 61 -9.94 24.97 5.86
N CYS A 62 -8.74 25.17 6.39
CA CYS A 62 -7.90 26.34 6.18
C CYS A 62 -6.64 25.98 5.38
N SER A 63 -5.96 27.00 4.84
CA SER A 63 -4.68 26.81 4.14
C SER A 63 -3.58 26.37 5.10
N ILE A 64 -2.71 25.46 4.65
CA ILE A 64 -1.54 25.02 5.42
C ILE A 64 -0.54 26.17 5.63
N HIS A 65 -0.46 27.11 4.68
CA HIS A 65 0.47 28.25 4.75
C HIS A 65 -0.10 29.46 5.49
N ASP A 66 -1.43 29.57 5.57
CA ASP A 66 -2.11 30.66 6.26
C ASP A 66 -3.36 30.12 6.98
N PRO A 67 -3.27 29.81 8.29
CA PRO A 67 -4.36 29.27 9.07
C PRO A 67 -5.57 30.21 9.19
N ALA A 68 -5.40 31.52 8.96
CA ALA A 68 -6.49 32.49 8.99
C ALA A 68 -7.39 32.40 7.75
N LEU A 69 -6.89 31.80 6.66
CA LEU A 69 -7.60 31.69 5.39
C LEU A 69 -8.48 30.43 5.36
N LEU A 70 -9.70 30.54 5.92
CA LEU A 70 -10.68 29.46 5.90
C LEU A 70 -11.45 29.41 4.57
N TYR A 71 -11.43 28.26 3.92
CA TYR A 71 -12.08 28.10 2.63
C TYR A 71 -13.59 27.82 2.75
N PRO A 72 -14.45 28.48 1.95
CA PRO A 72 -15.90 28.31 2.01
C PRO A 72 -16.43 27.05 1.30
N THR A 73 -15.55 26.29 0.63
CA THR A 73 -15.86 25.06 -0.12
C THR A 73 -14.81 23.97 0.17
N LEU A 74 -15.13 22.70 -0.07
CA LEU A 74 -14.19 21.59 0.12
C LEU A 74 -13.07 21.60 -0.94
N GLY A 75 -13.36 22.05 -2.16
CA GLY A 75 -12.38 22.04 -3.27
C GLY A 75 -12.22 20.66 -3.90
N ALA A 76 -11.63 20.62 -5.09
CA ALA A 76 -11.57 19.42 -5.93
C ALA A 76 -10.73 18.28 -5.32
N ALA A 77 -9.63 18.61 -4.65
CA ALA A 77 -8.75 17.60 -4.01
C ALA A 77 -9.50 16.84 -2.90
N ILE A 78 -10.20 17.55 -2.00
CA ILE A 78 -10.99 16.92 -0.94
C ILE A 78 -12.13 16.07 -1.53
N TRP A 79 -12.78 16.51 -2.61
CA TRP A 79 -13.79 15.69 -3.29
C TRP A 79 -13.21 14.40 -3.88
N LEU A 80 -11.98 14.43 -4.39
CA LEU A 80 -11.31 13.24 -4.88
C LEU A 80 -10.94 12.30 -3.73
N THR A 81 -10.45 12.83 -2.60
CA THR A 81 -10.20 12.04 -1.38
C THR A 81 -11.50 11.43 -0.82
N LEU A 82 -12.62 12.16 -0.86
CA LEU A 82 -13.92 11.61 -0.49
C LEU A 82 -14.38 10.53 -1.46
N ALA A 83 -14.15 10.68 -2.76
CA ALA A 83 -14.42 9.64 -3.75
C ALA A 83 -13.58 8.37 -3.51
N ARG A 84 -12.32 8.52 -3.08
CA ARG A 84 -11.50 7.40 -2.59
C ARG A 84 -12.14 6.73 -1.37
N GLY A 85 -12.60 7.50 -0.40
CA GLY A 85 -13.35 7.00 0.76
C GLY A 85 -14.61 6.21 0.37
N ILE A 86 -15.36 6.67 -0.63
CA ILE A 86 -16.51 5.93 -1.19
C ILE A 86 -16.04 4.59 -1.77
N GLY A 87 -14.94 4.57 -2.51
CA GLY A 87 -14.34 3.34 -3.04
C GLY A 87 -13.92 2.36 -1.94
N VAL A 88 -13.34 2.87 -0.83
CA VAL A 88 -13.00 2.04 0.35
C VAL A 88 -14.25 1.46 1.00
N VAL A 89 -15.32 2.23 1.17
CA VAL A 89 -16.60 1.71 1.70
C VAL A 89 -17.18 0.64 0.76
N ALA A 90 -17.16 0.89 -0.56
CA ALA A 90 -17.62 -0.09 -1.55
C ALA A 90 -16.82 -1.39 -1.48
N LEU A 91 -15.49 -1.31 -1.31
CA LEU A 91 -14.61 -2.45 -1.11
C LEU A 91 -15.00 -3.26 0.14
N ALA A 92 -15.25 -2.60 1.27
CA ALA A 92 -15.70 -3.25 2.50
C ALA A 92 -17.04 -3.97 2.32
N CYS A 93 -17.91 -3.46 1.45
CA CYS A 93 -19.21 -4.07 1.18
C CYS A 93 -19.14 -5.35 0.32
N LEU A 94 -17.95 -5.75 -0.14
CA LEU A 94 -17.73 -7.05 -0.78
C LEU A 94 -17.51 -8.19 0.24
N LEU A 95 -17.31 -7.88 1.53
CA LEU A 95 -17.11 -8.90 2.58
C LEU A 95 -18.24 -9.92 2.70
N PRO A 96 -19.54 -9.57 2.58
CA PRO A 96 -20.62 -10.56 2.56
C PRO A 96 -20.52 -11.50 1.37
N VAL A 97 -20.00 -11.04 0.23
CA VAL A 97 -19.86 -11.83 -1.00
C VAL A 97 -18.75 -12.88 -0.84
N ALA A 98 -17.74 -12.60 -0.04
CA ALA A 98 -16.69 -13.57 0.31
C ALA A 98 -17.23 -14.80 1.08
N GLN A 99 -18.44 -14.74 1.63
CA GLN A 99 -19.11 -15.86 2.31
C GLN A 99 -19.94 -16.74 1.35
N SER A 100 -19.96 -16.39 0.05
CA SER A 100 -20.67 -17.18 -0.96
C SER A 100 -20.03 -18.56 -1.14
N LYS A 101 -20.84 -19.59 -1.39
CA LYS A 101 -20.35 -20.93 -1.74
C LYS A 101 -19.95 -21.06 -3.22
N SER A 102 -20.32 -20.09 -4.05
CA SER A 102 -20.05 -20.13 -5.48
C SER A 102 -18.67 -19.55 -5.81
N SER A 103 -17.81 -20.39 -6.38
CA SER A 103 -16.46 -19.98 -6.83
C SER A 103 -16.51 -18.87 -7.90
N GLU A 104 -17.53 -18.83 -8.76
CA GLU A 104 -17.69 -17.79 -9.78
C GLU A 104 -17.97 -16.41 -9.14
N VAL A 105 -18.77 -16.41 -8.07
CA VAL A 105 -19.11 -15.19 -7.32
C VAL A 105 -17.88 -14.67 -6.56
N ILE A 106 -17.09 -15.57 -5.96
CA ILE A 106 -15.81 -15.21 -5.31
C ILE A 106 -14.80 -14.67 -6.33
N TYR A 107 -14.72 -15.30 -7.51
CA TYR A 107 -13.82 -14.88 -8.58
C TYR A 107 -14.17 -13.48 -9.10
N SER A 108 -15.45 -13.24 -9.40
CA SER A 108 -15.94 -11.91 -9.82
C SER A 108 -15.75 -10.86 -8.73
N ALA A 109 -16.03 -11.18 -7.47
CA ALA A 109 -15.78 -10.28 -6.34
C ALA A 109 -14.30 -9.93 -6.19
N SER A 110 -13.39 -10.89 -6.41
CA SER A 110 -11.93 -10.66 -6.36
C SER A 110 -11.51 -9.65 -7.45
N ILE A 111 -12.02 -9.82 -8.67
CA ILE A 111 -11.78 -8.88 -9.79
C ILE A 111 -12.31 -7.50 -9.44
N THR A 112 -13.58 -7.40 -9.00
CA THR A 112 -14.19 -6.13 -8.61
C THR A 112 -13.40 -5.46 -7.48
N ALA A 113 -12.99 -6.21 -6.46
CA ALA A 113 -12.19 -5.71 -5.34
C ALA A 113 -10.85 -5.13 -5.82
N SER A 114 -10.14 -5.85 -6.69
CA SER A 114 -8.88 -5.37 -7.27
C SER A 114 -9.08 -4.09 -8.08
N PHE A 115 -10.06 -4.04 -9.00
CA PHE A 115 -10.31 -2.84 -9.81
C PHE A 115 -10.72 -1.63 -8.97
N VAL A 116 -11.61 -1.81 -7.99
CA VAL A 116 -12.02 -0.73 -7.08
C VAL A 116 -10.80 -0.22 -6.30
N TYR A 117 -9.98 -1.12 -5.75
CA TYR A 117 -8.80 -0.72 -4.98
C TYR A 117 -7.72 -0.07 -5.86
N LEU A 118 -7.54 -0.54 -7.10
CA LEU A 118 -6.67 0.11 -8.09
C LEU A 118 -7.13 1.54 -8.39
N LEU A 119 -8.43 1.78 -8.58
CA LEU A 119 -8.96 3.12 -8.78
C LEU A 119 -8.73 4.01 -7.56
N VAL A 120 -8.90 3.48 -6.34
CA VAL A 120 -8.59 4.20 -5.10
C VAL A 120 -7.10 4.58 -5.02
N ALA A 121 -6.20 3.65 -5.34
CA ALA A 121 -4.75 3.88 -5.35
C ALA A 121 -4.30 4.86 -6.45
N LEU A 122 -4.92 4.83 -7.63
CA LEU A 122 -4.62 5.79 -8.70
C LEU A 122 -5.14 7.21 -8.37
N ALA A 123 -6.29 7.29 -7.72
CA ALA A 123 -6.87 8.56 -7.29
C ALA A 123 -6.01 9.27 -6.22
N ASP A 124 -5.26 8.53 -5.40
CA ASP A 124 -4.24 9.06 -4.46
C ASP A 124 -3.16 9.89 -5.17
N ILE A 125 -2.71 9.40 -6.32
CA ILE A 125 -1.72 10.15 -7.10
C ILE A 125 -2.36 11.44 -7.64
N GLY A 126 -3.65 11.37 -7.98
CA GLY A 126 -4.44 12.47 -8.53
C GLY A 126 -4.70 13.60 -7.55
N ASP A 127 -5.06 13.31 -6.29
CA ASP A 127 -5.41 14.36 -5.33
C ASP A 127 -4.21 15.25 -4.97
N GLY A 128 -3.03 14.66 -4.81
CA GLY A 128 -1.78 15.38 -4.58
C GLY A 128 -1.34 16.21 -5.79
N LEU A 129 -1.65 15.77 -7.01
CA LEU A 129 -1.41 16.56 -8.22
C LEU A 129 -2.38 17.73 -8.35
N ILE A 130 -3.67 17.50 -8.07
CA ILE A 130 -4.71 18.54 -8.13
C ILE A 130 -4.47 19.59 -7.05
N ALA A 131 -4.14 19.18 -5.82
CA ALA A 131 -3.88 20.10 -4.70
C ALA A 131 -2.73 21.08 -5.04
N ARG A 132 -1.65 20.56 -5.62
CA ARG A 132 -0.48 21.37 -6.05
C ARG A 132 -0.80 22.31 -7.20
N LYS A 133 -1.48 21.81 -8.23
CA LYS A 133 -1.89 22.64 -9.38
C LYS A 133 -2.89 23.73 -8.98
N SER A 134 -3.70 23.47 -7.95
CA SER A 134 -4.72 24.42 -7.48
C SER A 134 -4.19 25.36 -6.38
N SER A 135 -2.92 25.24 -5.96
CA SER A 135 -2.31 25.95 -4.83
C SER A 135 -3.19 25.98 -3.58
N ARG A 136 -3.92 24.88 -3.32
CA ARG A 136 -4.94 24.80 -2.27
C ARG A 136 -4.74 23.55 -1.43
N GLU A 137 -3.65 23.56 -0.68
CA GLU A 137 -3.36 22.54 0.32
C GLU A 137 -4.05 22.92 1.63
N THR A 138 -4.86 22.01 2.16
CA THR A 138 -5.67 22.25 3.38
C THR A 138 -5.33 21.23 4.45
N GLU A 139 -5.44 21.64 5.72
CA GLU A 139 -5.23 20.73 6.85
C GLU A 139 -6.28 19.61 6.89
N LEU A 140 -7.56 19.95 6.66
CA LEU A 140 -8.63 18.96 6.48
C LEU A 140 -8.32 17.92 5.40
N GLY A 141 -7.82 18.37 4.23
CA GLY A 141 -7.44 17.48 3.14
C GLY A 141 -6.35 16.49 3.56
N LYS A 142 -5.32 16.96 4.27
CA LYS A 142 -4.24 16.11 4.78
C LYS A 142 -4.74 15.08 5.80
N ILE A 143 -5.65 15.46 6.70
CA ILE A 143 -6.25 14.53 7.68
C ILE A 143 -7.06 13.46 6.95
N LEU A 144 -7.92 13.87 6.01
CA LEU A 144 -8.75 12.93 5.25
C LEU A 144 -7.91 11.98 4.40
N ASP A 145 -6.82 12.45 3.80
CA ASP A 145 -5.91 11.65 2.99
C ASP A 145 -5.28 10.51 3.82
N ILE A 146 -4.68 10.85 4.96
CA ILE A 146 -4.07 9.88 5.88
C ILE A 146 -5.10 8.85 6.37
N GLU A 147 -6.29 9.31 6.77
CA GLU A 147 -7.32 8.41 7.28
C GLU A 147 -7.92 7.52 6.20
N THR A 148 -8.03 8.03 4.96
CA THR A 148 -8.51 7.25 3.82
C THR A 148 -7.49 6.19 3.40
N ASP A 149 -6.20 6.51 3.44
CA ASP A 149 -5.11 5.57 3.19
C ASP A 149 -5.09 4.43 4.21
N ALA A 150 -5.14 4.79 5.49
CA ALA A 150 -5.10 3.81 6.57
C ALA A 150 -6.32 2.89 6.54
N ALA A 151 -7.52 3.46 6.38
CA ALA A 151 -8.75 2.67 6.24
C ALA A 151 -8.75 1.83 4.96
N GLY A 152 -8.27 2.39 3.85
CA GLY A 152 -8.14 1.69 2.57
C GLY A 152 -7.23 0.47 2.67
N LEU A 153 -6.07 0.61 3.30
CA LEU A 153 -5.14 -0.49 3.55
C LEU A 153 -5.76 -1.58 4.44
N LEU A 154 -6.43 -1.19 5.53
CA LEU A 154 -7.10 -2.12 6.43
C LEU A 154 -8.23 -2.90 5.75
N VAL A 155 -9.11 -2.19 5.04
CA VAL A 155 -10.24 -2.80 4.35
C VAL A 155 -9.76 -3.72 3.23
N ALA A 156 -8.78 -3.30 2.43
CA ALA A 156 -8.22 -4.14 1.38
C ALA A 156 -7.55 -5.40 1.94
N ALA A 157 -6.78 -5.28 3.03
CA ALA A 157 -6.23 -6.45 3.73
C ALA A 157 -7.32 -7.37 4.27
N LEU A 158 -8.40 -6.80 4.85
CA LEU A 158 -9.54 -7.56 5.36
C LEU A 158 -10.27 -8.32 4.25
N VAL A 159 -10.52 -7.68 3.11
CA VAL A 159 -11.14 -8.31 1.95
C VAL A 159 -10.23 -9.38 1.35
N ALA A 160 -8.92 -9.13 1.27
CA ALA A 160 -7.96 -10.11 0.76
C ALA A 160 -7.90 -11.38 1.65
N VAL A 161 -7.97 -11.22 2.97
CA VAL A 161 -8.07 -12.36 3.91
C VAL A 161 -9.42 -13.06 3.80
N ALA A 162 -10.51 -12.31 3.70
CA ALA A 162 -11.85 -12.89 3.56
C ALA A 162 -12.01 -13.72 2.28
N LEU A 163 -11.32 -13.32 1.20
CA LEU A 163 -11.28 -14.04 -0.08
C LEU A 163 -10.19 -15.13 -0.14
N ASP A 164 -9.55 -15.46 1.00
CA ASP A 164 -8.49 -16.46 1.13
C ASP A 164 -7.28 -16.24 0.19
N ARG A 165 -7.00 -14.96 -0.13
CA ARG A 165 -5.87 -14.56 -0.99
C ARG A 165 -4.57 -14.43 -0.22
N VAL A 166 -4.66 -13.96 1.01
CA VAL A 166 -3.52 -13.81 1.91
C VAL A 166 -3.82 -14.40 3.27
N PRO A 167 -2.80 -14.90 3.97
CA PRO A 167 -2.97 -15.41 5.32
C PRO A 167 -3.51 -14.35 6.29
N ALA A 168 -4.29 -14.79 7.28
CA ALA A 168 -4.91 -13.92 8.28
C ALA A 168 -3.91 -13.04 9.06
N PHE A 169 -2.66 -13.48 9.24
CA PHE A 169 -1.64 -12.67 9.92
C PHE A 169 -1.36 -11.35 9.19
N TYR A 170 -1.64 -11.27 7.89
CA TYR A 170 -1.45 -10.04 7.11
C TYR A 170 -2.36 -8.90 7.56
N LEU A 171 -3.47 -9.18 8.27
CA LEU A 171 -4.32 -8.13 8.86
C LEU A 171 -3.57 -7.18 9.79
N VAL A 172 -2.50 -7.66 10.43
CA VAL A 172 -1.65 -6.80 11.28
C VAL A 172 -1.18 -5.58 10.50
N VAL A 173 -0.83 -5.73 9.22
CA VAL A 173 -0.41 -4.63 8.34
C VAL A 173 -1.45 -3.51 8.27
N GLY A 174 -2.72 -3.86 8.06
CA GLY A 174 -3.83 -2.91 8.06
C GLY A 174 -4.08 -2.27 9.42
N MET A 175 -3.82 -2.99 10.50
CA MET A 175 -4.01 -2.51 11.87
C MET A 175 -2.87 -1.62 12.38
N LEU A 176 -1.70 -1.63 11.73
CA LEU A 176 -0.50 -0.93 12.23
C LEU A 176 -0.73 0.55 12.51
N TYR A 177 -1.38 1.26 11.59
CA TYR A 177 -1.69 2.68 11.78
C TYR A 177 -2.51 2.91 13.06
N TYR A 178 -3.58 2.14 13.25
CA TYR A 178 -4.46 2.28 14.40
C TYR A 178 -3.77 1.90 15.71
N LEU A 179 -2.94 0.84 15.70
CA LEU A 179 -2.10 0.46 16.84
C LEU A 179 -1.10 1.57 17.19
N PHE A 180 -0.52 2.21 16.18
CA PHE A 180 0.43 3.30 16.36
C PHE A 180 -0.23 4.54 16.95
N VAL A 181 -1.39 4.95 16.42
CA VAL A 181 -2.19 6.06 16.94
C VAL A 181 -2.66 5.78 18.38
N ALA A 182 -3.15 4.57 18.65
CA ALA A 182 -3.56 4.16 20.00
C ALA A 182 -2.38 4.21 20.99
N GLY A 183 -1.20 3.78 20.55
CA GLY A 183 0.03 3.86 21.34
C GLY A 183 0.42 5.30 21.67
N ILE A 184 0.34 6.22 20.70
CA ILE A 184 0.59 7.65 20.93
C ILE A 184 -0.43 8.22 21.92
N PHE A 185 -1.71 7.91 21.75
CA PHE A 185 -2.77 8.35 22.64
C PHE A 185 -2.54 7.89 24.09
N LEU A 186 -2.16 6.63 24.30
CA LEU A 186 -1.87 6.09 25.63
C LEU A 186 -0.65 6.77 26.26
N ARG A 187 0.42 7.01 25.50
CA ARG A 187 1.60 7.74 25.99
C ARG A 187 1.28 9.18 26.38
N ARG A 188 0.45 9.88 25.59
CA ARG A 188 -0.05 11.22 25.93
C ARG A 188 -0.84 11.20 27.25
N ARG A 189 -1.70 10.20 27.45
CA ARG A 189 -2.45 10.03 28.70
C ARG A 189 -1.55 9.77 29.90
N LEU A 190 -0.41 9.10 29.68
CA LEU A 190 0.59 8.81 30.70
C LEU A 190 1.64 9.93 30.86
N ASN A 191 1.49 11.08 30.17
CA ASN A 191 2.46 12.20 30.17
C ASN A 191 3.90 11.77 29.88
N LEU A 192 4.08 10.73 29.07
CA LEU A 192 5.41 10.27 28.65
C LEU A 192 5.96 11.17 27.53
N PRO A 193 7.29 11.33 27.43
CA PRO A 193 7.90 12.14 26.37
C PRO A 193 7.55 11.56 25.00
N LEU A 194 7.25 12.45 24.06
CA LEU A 194 6.91 12.14 22.68
C LEU A 194 7.74 13.01 21.76
N ILE A 195 8.53 12.37 20.90
CA ILE A 195 9.32 13.03 19.87
C ILE A 195 8.49 13.03 18.58
N GLU A 196 8.33 14.20 17.95
CA GLU A 196 7.65 14.30 16.66
C GLU A 196 8.46 13.62 15.55
N LEU A 197 7.84 12.78 14.73
CA LEU A 197 8.50 12.14 13.59
C LEU A 197 8.56 13.05 12.38
N GLN A 198 9.72 13.11 11.73
CA GLN A 198 9.90 13.69 10.42
C GLN A 198 9.50 12.69 9.33
N PRO A 199 8.87 13.16 8.24
CA PRO A 199 8.47 12.30 7.14
C PRO A 199 9.69 11.70 6.43
N ARG A 200 9.61 10.39 6.15
CA ARG A 200 10.70 9.62 5.52
C ARG A 200 10.34 9.22 4.09
N PRO A 201 11.22 9.47 3.10
CA PRO A 201 10.99 9.00 1.74
C PRO A 201 10.82 7.48 1.64
N TYR A 202 11.63 6.72 2.39
CA TYR A 202 11.59 5.25 2.35
C TYR A 202 10.27 4.65 2.85
N ALA A 203 9.70 5.21 3.92
CA ALA A 203 8.40 4.77 4.45
C ALA A 203 7.28 4.97 3.41
N ARG A 204 7.32 6.09 2.68
CA ARG A 204 6.37 6.37 1.59
C ARG A 204 6.52 5.37 0.44
N ILE A 205 7.74 5.01 0.06
CA ILE A 205 8.01 4.02 -0.99
C ILE A 205 7.46 2.64 -0.57
N ILE A 206 7.73 2.20 0.65
CA ILE A 206 7.17 0.93 1.16
C ILE A 206 5.65 0.98 1.16
N ALA A 207 5.03 2.07 1.65
CA ALA A 207 3.57 2.20 1.66
C ALA A 207 2.98 2.10 0.24
N GLY A 208 3.60 2.74 -0.75
CA GLY A 208 3.21 2.60 -2.17
C GLY A 208 3.34 1.16 -2.68
N PHE A 209 4.40 0.45 -2.29
CA PHE A 209 4.54 -0.99 -2.58
C PHE A 209 3.47 -1.84 -1.91
N GLN A 210 3.03 -1.52 -0.68
CA GLN A 210 1.91 -2.22 -0.02
C GLN A 210 0.60 -2.03 -0.77
N MET A 211 0.31 -0.79 -1.20
CA MET A 211 -0.89 -0.49 -1.99
C MET A 211 -0.85 -1.27 -3.31
N GLY A 212 0.28 -1.26 -4.03
CA GLY A 212 0.45 -2.03 -5.27
C GLY A 212 0.31 -3.54 -5.04
N PHE A 213 0.91 -4.07 -3.98
CA PHE A 213 0.81 -5.48 -3.61
C PHE A 213 -0.65 -5.92 -3.40
N LEU A 214 -1.45 -5.14 -2.66
CA LEU A 214 -2.85 -5.47 -2.42
C LEU A 214 -3.69 -5.43 -3.69
N VAL A 215 -3.43 -4.51 -4.63
CA VAL A 215 -4.07 -4.53 -5.95
C VAL A 215 -3.82 -5.85 -6.68
N VAL A 216 -2.56 -6.29 -6.68
CA VAL A 216 -2.09 -7.50 -7.38
C VAL A 216 -2.64 -8.77 -6.73
N VAL A 217 -2.60 -8.86 -5.41
CA VAL A 217 -3.08 -10.02 -4.65
C VAL A 217 -4.59 -10.22 -4.72
N LEU A 218 -5.34 -9.12 -4.79
CA LEU A 218 -6.79 -9.20 -4.98
C LEU A 218 -7.16 -9.75 -6.37
N MET A 219 -6.27 -9.65 -7.37
CA MET A 219 -6.51 -10.28 -8.65
C MET A 219 -6.44 -11.81 -8.55
N PRO A 220 -7.43 -12.53 -9.08
CA PRO A 220 -7.49 -13.98 -9.00
C PRO A 220 -6.56 -14.71 -9.98
N ILE A 221 -5.38 -14.14 -10.24
CA ILE A 221 -4.41 -14.61 -11.23
C ILE A 221 -3.19 -15.25 -10.55
N PHE A 222 -3.05 -15.08 -9.24
CA PHE A 222 -1.93 -15.59 -8.46
C PHE A 222 -2.34 -16.77 -7.60
N SER A 223 -1.43 -17.72 -7.45
CA SER A 223 -1.61 -18.89 -6.59
C SER A 223 -1.40 -18.54 -5.11
N SER A 224 -2.16 -19.19 -4.22
CA SER A 224 -2.21 -18.84 -2.80
C SER A 224 -0.86 -18.96 -2.08
N LEU A 225 0.00 -19.92 -2.47
CA LEU A 225 1.33 -20.09 -1.89
C LEU A 225 2.23 -18.88 -2.18
N PHE A 226 2.25 -18.41 -3.42
CA PHE A 226 3.05 -17.25 -3.82
C PHE A 226 2.50 -15.97 -3.19
N CYS A 227 1.18 -15.81 -3.10
CA CYS A 227 0.56 -14.72 -2.35
C CYS A 227 0.94 -14.73 -0.87
N ALA A 228 0.98 -15.90 -0.22
CA ALA A 228 1.37 -16.03 1.18
C ALA A 228 2.84 -15.66 1.42
N MET A 229 3.74 -16.12 0.53
CA MET A 229 5.16 -15.75 0.58
C MET A 229 5.35 -14.24 0.35
N ALA A 230 4.65 -13.68 -0.64
CA ALA A 230 4.70 -12.26 -0.91
C ALA A 230 4.13 -11.44 0.27
N ALA A 231 3.00 -11.84 0.85
CA ALA A 231 2.43 -11.20 2.03
C ALA A 231 3.44 -11.11 3.18
N LEU A 232 4.16 -12.20 3.45
CA LEU A 232 5.21 -12.23 4.47
C LEU A 232 6.35 -11.24 4.14
N LEU A 233 6.87 -11.28 2.91
CA LEU A 233 8.02 -10.47 2.51
C LEU A 233 7.70 -8.98 2.39
N PHE A 234 6.48 -8.61 2.01
CA PHE A 234 6.02 -7.22 2.04
C PHE A 234 5.74 -6.75 3.48
N MET A 235 5.20 -7.61 4.35
CA MET A 235 4.89 -7.28 5.74
C MET A 235 6.13 -6.95 6.57
N VAL A 236 7.22 -7.71 6.42
CA VAL A 236 8.45 -7.57 7.23
C VAL A 236 9.04 -6.15 7.21
N PRO A 237 9.39 -5.54 6.06
CA PRO A 237 10.00 -4.21 6.03
C PRO A 237 9.06 -3.12 6.55
N LEU A 238 7.74 -3.29 6.35
CA LEU A 238 6.75 -2.37 6.92
C LEU A 238 6.75 -2.44 8.45
N LEU A 239 6.67 -3.63 9.03
CA LEU A 239 6.72 -3.82 10.47
C LEU A 239 8.02 -3.30 11.09
N LEU A 240 9.16 -3.58 10.45
CA LEU A 240 10.46 -3.07 10.90
C LEU A 240 10.48 -1.54 10.86
N GLY A 241 9.92 -0.92 9.82
CA GLY A 241 9.76 0.54 9.73
C GLY A 241 8.95 1.11 10.88
N PHE A 242 7.76 0.54 11.15
CA PHE A 242 6.90 0.96 12.25
C PHE A 242 7.52 0.72 13.63
N ALA A 243 8.17 -0.42 13.85
CA ALA A 243 8.85 -0.73 15.10
C ALA A 243 9.98 0.27 15.38
N ARG A 244 10.77 0.58 14.34
CA ARG A 244 11.83 1.60 14.40
C ARG A 244 11.26 2.99 14.67
N ASP A 245 10.16 3.36 14.02
CA ASP A 245 9.50 4.65 14.26
C ASP A 245 8.92 4.76 15.66
N TRP A 246 8.39 3.67 16.21
CA TRP A 246 7.94 3.59 17.60
C TRP A 246 9.09 3.76 18.60
N LEU A 247 10.25 3.15 18.35
CA LEU A 247 11.45 3.31 19.18
C LEU A 247 11.97 4.76 19.18
N VAL A 248 11.80 5.48 18.07
CA VAL A 248 12.15 6.90 17.98
C VAL A 248 11.14 7.78 18.71
N ILE A 249 9.83 7.59 18.47
CA ILE A 249 8.78 8.36 19.19
C ILE A 249 8.93 8.20 20.70
N SER A 250 9.23 6.99 21.14
CA SER A 250 9.34 6.66 22.56
C SER A 250 10.59 7.21 23.24
N GLY A 251 11.52 7.79 22.50
CA GLY A 251 12.78 8.32 23.02
C GLY A 251 13.79 7.24 23.41
N VAL A 252 13.52 5.96 23.13
CA VAL A 252 14.43 4.85 23.44
C VAL A 252 15.66 4.90 22.54
N LEU A 253 15.48 5.27 21.27
CA LEU A 253 16.54 5.29 20.28
C LEU A 253 16.99 6.73 19.99
N ALA A 254 18.25 7.03 20.26
CA ALA A 254 18.83 8.33 19.96
C ALA A 254 18.88 8.59 18.45
N THR A 255 18.52 9.81 18.05
CA THR A 255 18.48 10.22 16.64
C THR A 255 19.25 11.50 16.39
N ASP A 256 19.83 11.60 15.20
CA ASP A 256 20.51 12.79 14.69
C ASP A 256 19.51 13.90 14.27
N LYS A 257 19.99 15.09 13.84
CA LYS A 257 19.15 16.20 13.34
C LYS A 257 18.24 15.83 12.16
N ARG A 258 18.64 14.81 11.38
CA ARG A 258 17.86 14.22 10.26
C ARG A 258 16.99 13.03 10.70
N GLN A 259 16.85 12.84 12.01
CA GLN A 259 16.24 11.69 12.66
C GLN A 259 16.80 10.32 12.26
N GLN A 260 18.02 10.25 11.75
CA GLN A 260 18.68 8.99 11.42
C GLN A 260 19.23 8.34 12.68
N THR A 261 19.06 7.03 12.78
CA THR A 261 19.59 6.21 13.88
C THR A 261 20.91 5.56 13.47
N TRP A 262 21.67 5.04 14.44
CA TRP A 262 22.88 4.27 14.15
C TRP A 262 22.57 3.01 13.34
N LEU A 263 21.41 2.38 13.60
CA LEU A 263 20.90 1.24 12.82
C LEU A 263 20.67 1.62 11.36
N ASP A 264 20.05 2.78 11.10
CA ASP A 264 19.84 3.27 9.73
C ASP A 264 21.19 3.49 9.01
N LYS A 265 22.18 4.04 9.73
CA LYS A 265 23.53 4.31 9.20
C LYS A 265 24.33 3.03 8.89
N LEU A 266 24.08 1.93 9.60
CA LEU A 266 24.71 0.62 9.33
C LEU A 266 23.93 -0.19 8.29
N ALA A 267 22.61 -0.25 8.41
CA ALA A 267 21.76 -1.09 7.57
C ALA A 267 21.75 -0.61 6.11
N ALA A 268 21.70 0.70 5.87
CA ALA A 268 21.66 1.23 4.50
C ALA A 268 22.88 0.83 3.65
N PRO A 269 24.14 1.07 4.07
CA PRO A 269 25.30 0.63 3.31
C PRO A 269 25.42 -0.90 3.28
N PHE A 270 25.13 -1.59 4.39
CA PHE A 270 25.21 -3.05 4.41
C PHE A 270 24.26 -3.70 3.40
N THR A 271 23.01 -3.25 3.36
CA THR A 271 22.01 -3.73 2.40
C THR A 271 22.42 -3.43 0.97
N ARG A 272 22.93 -2.22 0.72
CA ARG A 272 23.34 -1.78 -0.61
C ARG A 272 24.58 -2.52 -1.12
N LEU A 273 25.60 -2.73 -0.29
CA LEU A 273 26.88 -3.31 -0.70
C LEU A 273 26.90 -4.85 -0.64
N PHE A 274 26.16 -5.48 0.27
CA PHE A 274 26.27 -6.93 0.48
C PHE A 274 24.95 -7.65 0.18
N VAL A 275 23.84 -7.22 0.78
CA VAL A 275 22.56 -7.96 0.68
C VAL A 275 22.04 -7.96 -0.75
N ALA A 276 21.97 -6.80 -1.40
CA ALA A 276 21.37 -6.71 -2.73
C ALA A 276 22.22 -7.43 -3.81
N PRO A 277 23.55 -7.30 -3.86
CA PRO A 277 24.37 -8.13 -4.75
C PRO A 277 24.29 -9.64 -4.46
N ALA A 278 24.24 -10.04 -3.18
CA ALA A 278 24.07 -11.44 -2.82
C ALA A 278 22.72 -12.00 -3.30
N LEU A 279 21.63 -11.23 -3.18
CA LEU A 279 20.31 -11.61 -3.69
C LEU A 279 20.31 -11.75 -5.22
N ARG A 280 20.98 -10.86 -5.94
CA ARG A 280 21.15 -10.95 -7.39
C ARG A 280 21.85 -12.25 -7.82
N LEU A 281 22.94 -12.59 -7.13
CA LEU A 281 23.68 -13.84 -7.36
C LEU A 281 22.84 -15.06 -7.00
N LEU A 282 22.06 -15.00 -5.92
CA LEU A 282 21.15 -16.06 -5.51
C LEU A 282 20.06 -16.30 -6.56
N VAL A 283 19.43 -15.24 -7.06
CA VAL A 283 18.42 -15.33 -8.12
C VAL A 283 19.00 -15.99 -9.37
N MET A 284 20.21 -15.59 -9.79
CA MET A 284 20.89 -16.21 -10.93
C MET A 284 21.25 -17.68 -10.67
N ALA A 285 21.83 -17.99 -9.51
CA ALA A 285 22.24 -19.36 -9.17
C ALA A 285 21.03 -20.30 -9.07
N ALA A 286 19.92 -19.84 -8.49
CA ALA A 286 18.67 -20.58 -8.41
C ALA A 286 18.08 -20.85 -9.81
N TRP A 287 18.19 -19.89 -10.74
CA TRP A 287 17.78 -20.08 -12.12
C TRP A 287 18.63 -21.13 -12.85
N VAL A 288 19.96 -21.06 -12.74
CA VAL A 288 20.87 -22.05 -13.34
C VAL A 288 20.61 -23.45 -12.78
N TYR A 289 20.40 -23.56 -11.46
CA TYR A 289 20.04 -24.83 -10.83
C TYR A 289 18.71 -25.37 -11.33
N HIS A 290 17.69 -24.52 -11.48
CA HIS A 290 16.40 -24.94 -12.03
C HIS A 290 16.54 -25.50 -13.46
N LEU A 291 17.30 -24.82 -14.33
CA LEU A 291 17.58 -25.30 -15.69
C LEU A 291 18.31 -26.65 -15.72
N TYR A 292 19.23 -26.87 -14.78
CA TYR A 292 19.95 -28.13 -14.66
C TYR A 292 19.03 -29.29 -14.28
N VAL A 293 18.13 -29.08 -13.31
CA VAL A 293 17.21 -30.11 -12.82
C VAL A 293 16.07 -30.38 -13.80
N SER A 294 15.48 -29.33 -14.37
CA SER A 294 14.33 -29.43 -15.28
C SER A 294 14.75 -29.58 -16.75
N TRP A 295 16.01 -29.94 -17.04
CA TRP A 295 16.55 -30.06 -18.40
C TRP A 295 15.75 -31.05 -19.28
N THR A 296 15.15 -32.07 -18.67
CA THR A 296 14.37 -33.10 -19.38
C THR A 296 12.89 -32.76 -19.53
N GLU A 297 12.40 -31.73 -18.84
CA GLU A 297 11.00 -31.32 -18.91
C GLU A 297 10.79 -30.37 -20.10
N SER A 298 9.76 -30.63 -20.91
CA SER A 298 9.38 -29.76 -22.03
C SER A 298 8.68 -28.51 -21.52
N SER A 299 9.45 -27.59 -20.93
CA SER A 299 9.00 -26.23 -20.67
C SER A 299 8.87 -25.46 -21.99
N SER A 300 7.83 -24.65 -22.13
CA SER A 300 7.71 -23.73 -23.28
C SER A 300 8.94 -22.80 -23.33
N VAL A 301 9.62 -22.79 -24.48
CA VAL A 301 10.84 -22.00 -24.72
C VAL A 301 10.61 -20.51 -24.38
N VAL A 302 9.40 -20.00 -24.61
CA VAL A 302 9.05 -18.60 -24.35
C VAL A 302 9.14 -18.28 -22.86
N TRP A 303 8.62 -19.13 -21.99
CA TRP A 303 8.67 -18.94 -20.54
C TRP A 303 10.10 -19.03 -20.01
N MET A 304 10.86 -20.00 -20.51
CA MET A 304 12.27 -20.17 -20.16
C MET A 304 13.11 -18.94 -20.53
N LEU A 305 12.96 -18.42 -21.75
CA LEU A 305 13.67 -17.22 -22.20
C LEU A 305 13.22 -15.98 -21.42
N SER A 306 11.94 -15.87 -21.09
CA SER A 306 11.40 -14.72 -20.35
C SER A 306 11.92 -14.67 -18.92
N VAL A 307 11.83 -15.79 -18.18
CA VAL A 307 12.33 -15.88 -16.80
C VAL A 307 13.85 -15.76 -16.78
N GLY A 308 14.56 -16.46 -17.68
CA GLY A 308 16.01 -16.40 -17.76
C GLY A 308 16.53 -15.02 -18.13
N GLY A 309 15.88 -14.35 -19.09
CA GLY A 309 16.20 -12.97 -19.45
C GLY A 309 16.04 -12.01 -18.26
N CYS A 310 14.94 -12.13 -17.51
CA CYS A 310 14.74 -11.30 -16.33
C CYS A 310 15.74 -11.63 -15.20
N CYS A 311 16.14 -12.90 -15.01
CA CYS A 311 17.18 -13.28 -14.06
C CYS A 311 18.54 -12.67 -14.43
N ILE A 312 18.89 -12.66 -15.72
CA ILE A 312 20.12 -12.02 -16.23
C ILE A 312 20.08 -10.51 -16.00
N MET A 313 18.97 -9.85 -16.35
CA MET A 313 18.77 -8.41 -16.12
C MET A 313 18.87 -8.06 -14.63
N ALA A 314 18.20 -8.83 -13.76
CA ALA A 314 18.27 -8.66 -12.32
C ALA A 314 19.70 -8.86 -11.79
N ALA A 315 20.40 -9.91 -12.25
CA ALA A 315 21.77 -10.21 -11.82
C ALA A 315 22.77 -9.12 -12.22
N ALA A 316 22.67 -8.65 -13.47
CA ALA A 316 23.51 -7.58 -14.01
C ALA A 316 23.17 -6.20 -13.41
N GLY A 317 22.04 -6.06 -12.72
CA GLY A 317 21.55 -4.76 -12.26
C GLY A 317 21.18 -3.84 -13.42
N LEU A 318 20.58 -4.40 -14.48
CA LEU A 318 20.03 -3.64 -15.59
C LEU A 318 18.50 -3.66 -15.46
N LEU A 319 17.90 -2.51 -15.13
CA LEU A 319 16.47 -2.42 -14.80
C LEU A 319 16.05 -3.44 -13.72
N GLY A 320 16.89 -3.63 -12.69
CA GLY A 320 16.73 -4.77 -11.80
C GLY A 320 15.43 -4.78 -10.99
N ARG A 321 14.83 -3.62 -10.70
CA ARG A 321 13.50 -3.52 -10.05
C ARG A 321 12.38 -3.90 -11.02
N SER A 322 12.39 -3.42 -12.27
CA SER A 322 11.43 -3.85 -13.31
C SER A 322 11.57 -5.34 -13.60
N ALA A 323 12.79 -5.84 -13.78
CA ALA A 323 13.05 -7.25 -14.02
C ALA A 323 12.54 -8.12 -12.86
N SER A 324 12.74 -7.66 -11.62
CA SER A 324 12.19 -8.33 -10.43
C SER A 324 10.66 -8.30 -10.40
N LEU A 325 10.04 -7.18 -10.75
CA LEU A 325 8.59 -7.08 -10.87
C LEU A 325 8.06 -8.08 -11.90
N THR A 326 8.66 -8.13 -13.08
CA THR A 326 8.29 -9.08 -14.14
C THR A 326 8.47 -10.53 -13.67
N LEU A 327 9.56 -10.87 -12.96
CA LEU A 327 9.75 -12.20 -12.38
C LEU A 327 8.63 -12.58 -11.41
N ILE A 328 8.20 -11.65 -10.54
CA ILE A 328 7.09 -11.87 -9.60
C ILE A 328 5.80 -12.18 -10.37
N PHE A 329 5.49 -11.42 -11.42
CA PHE A 329 4.31 -11.66 -12.25
C PHE A 329 4.37 -12.99 -13.01
N LEU A 330 5.52 -13.32 -13.61
CA LEU A 330 5.69 -14.55 -14.38
C LEU A 330 5.62 -15.79 -13.51
N LEU A 331 6.30 -15.79 -12.35
CA LEU A 331 6.39 -16.97 -11.48
C LEU A 331 5.16 -17.14 -10.58
N GLY A 332 4.54 -16.05 -10.14
CA GLY A 332 3.36 -16.12 -9.27
C GLY A 332 2.05 -16.45 -10.00
N SER A 333 2.01 -16.26 -11.32
CA SER A 333 0.82 -16.44 -12.15
C SER A 333 0.39 -17.91 -12.23
N ILE A 334 -0.92 -18.17 -12.09
CA ILE A 334 -1.52 -19.50 -12.30
C ILE A 334 -1.39 -20.01 -13.73
N PHE A 335 -1.07 -19.14 -14.69
CA PHE A 335 -0.86 -19.50 -16.09
C PHE A 335 0.57 -19.96 -16.39
N GLY A 336 1.49 -19.84 -15.43
CA GLY A 336 2.87 -20.26 -15.59
C GLY A 336 3.01 -21.79 -15.64
N PRO A 337 3.95 -22.34 -16.43
CA PRO A 337 4.22 -23.78 -16.48
C PRO A 337 5.02 -24.28 -15.27
N TYR A 338 5.36 -23.39 -14.34
CA TYR A 338 6.33 -23.62 -13.28
C TYR A 338 5.63 -24.03 -11.98
N GLU A 339 5.80 -25.28 -11.58
CA GLU A 339 5.39 -25.74 -10.25
C GLU A 339 6.29 -25.15 -9.14
N PRO A 340 5.77 -24.96 -7.92
CA PRO A 340 6.52 -24.37 -6.81
C PRO A 340 7.65 -25.28 -6.31
N SER A 341 8.78 -25.29 -7.03
CA SER A 341 10.02 -25.90 -6.59
C SER A 341 10.80 -24.96 -5.65
N THR A 342 11.74 -25.51 -4.89
CA THR A 342 12.62 -24.71 -4.01
C THR A 342 13.37 -23.62 -4.80
N ALA A 343 13.82 -23.92 -6.01
CA ALA A 343 14.50 -22.98 -6.89
C ALA A 343 13.59 -21.82 -7.31
N ILE A 344 12.37 -22.13 -7.76
CA ILE A 344 11.39 -21.13 -8.20
C ILE A 344 10.97 -20.22 -7.03
N LEU A 345 10.75 -20.79 -5.84
CA LEU A 345 10.45 -20.02 -4.64
C LEU A 345 11.62 -19.12 -4.24
N MET A 346 12.87 -19.59 -4.36
CA MET A 346 14.06 -18.75 -4.12
C MET A 346 14.15 -17.58 -5.10
N ILE A 347 13.88 -17.80 -6.39
CA ILE A 347 13.86 -16.74 -7.40
C ILE A 347 12.76 -15.73 -7.07
N PHE A 348 11.55 -16.21 -6.76
CA PHE A 348 10.41 -15.36 -6.43
C PHE A 348 10.66 -14.51 -5.18
N CYS A 349 11.11 -15.11 -4.08
CA CYS A 349 11.45 -14.41 -2.85
C CYS A 349 12.60 -13.42 -3.06
N GLY A 350 13.64 -13.82 -3.80
CA GLY A 350 14.76 -12.94 -4.16
C GLY A 350 14.32 -11.74 -4.99
N ALA A 351 13.43 -11.95 -5.97
CA ALA A 351 12.85 -10.87 -6.77
C ALA A 351 12.04 -9.88 -5.91
N ILE A 352 11.23 -10.35 -4.95
CA ILE A 352 10.51 -9.45 -4.04
C ILE A 352 11.49 -8.63 -3.18
N LEU A 353 12.52 -9.26 -2.65
CA LEU A 353 13.51 -8.57 -1.83
C LEU A 353 14.31 -7.53 -2.65
N LEU A 354 14.65 -7.83 -3.91
CA LEU A 354 15.27 -6.87 -4.83
C LEU A 354 14.32 -5.74 -5.23
N LEU A 355 13.03 -6.04 -5.43
CA LEU A 355 12.00 -5.04 -5.68
C LEU A 355 11.87 -4.07 -4.50
N LEU A 356 11.88 -4.55 -3.26
CA LEU A 356 11.72 -3.71 -2.07
C LEU A 356 13.02 -2.99 -1.69
N GLY A 357 14.14 -3.73 -1.63
CA GLY A 357 15.45 -3.24 -1.20
C GLY A 357 16.20 -2.41 -2.24
N GLY A 358 15.87 -2.58 -3.52
CA GLY A 358 16.59 -1.97 -4.64
C GLY A 358 17.72 -2.85 -5.14
N THR A 359 18.33 -2.43 -6.25
CA THR A 359 19.30 -3.27 -6.94
C THR A 359 20.62 -3.28 -6.17
N GLY A 360 21.03 -2.19 -5.54
CA GLY A 360 22.25 -2.12 -4.74
C GLY A 360 23.48 -1.61 -5.49
N ALA A 361 24.67 -1.76 -4.90
CA ALA A 361 25.94 -1.36 -5.52
C ALA A 361 26.22 -2.17 -6.80
N TRP A 362 27.06 -1.62 -7.68
CA TRP A 362 27.48 -2.27 -8.94
C TRP A 362 26.30 -2.64 -9.85
N SER A 363 25.24 -1.82 -9.84
CA SER A 363 24.16 -1.90 -10.83
C SER A 363 24.63 -1.25 -12.13
N LEU A 364 24.48 -1.92 -13.27
CA LEU A 364 24.89 -1.36 -14.56
C LEU A 364 24.01 -0.16 -14.96
N TRP A 365 22.70 -0.28 -14.76
CA TRP A 365 21.75 0.78 -15.11
C TRP A 365 20.42 0.63 -14.36
N ALA A 366 20.10 1.58 -13.49
CA ALA A 366 18.91 1.54 -12.62
C ALA A 366 18.16 2.89 -12.60
N PRO A 367 17.56 3.32 -13.72
CA PRO A 367 16.82 4.59 -13.81
C PRO A 367 15.61 4.66 -12.86
N GLU A 368 15.09 3.50 -12.45
CA GLU A 368 13.96 3.38 -11.55
C GLU A 368 14.26 3.88 -10.13
N GLU A 369 15.51 3.77 -9.69
CA GLU A 369 15.92 4.30 -8.39
C GLU A 369 15.82 5.83 -8.38
N ASP A 370 16.20 6.48 -9.47
CA ASP A 370 16.08 7.94 -9.60
C ASP A 370 14.62 8.39 -9.57
N ILE A 371 13.69 7.65 -10.18
CA ILE A 371 12.26 7.97 -10.17
C ILE A 371 11.67 7.85 -8.76
N LEU A 372 12.03 6.79 -8.03
CA LEU A 372 11.52 6.50 -6.69
C LEU A 372 12.10 7.44 -5.62
N TYR A 373 13.39 7.78 -5.75
CA TYR A 373 14.09 8.64 -4.79
C TYR A 373 14.16 10.10 -5.21
N ARG A 374 13.65 10.48 -6.39
CA ARG A 374 13.54 11.88 -6.79
C ARG A 374 12.78 12.61 -5.72
N ARG A 375 13.48 13.48 -4.98
CA ARG A 375 12.78 14.47 -4.16
C ARG A 375 11.91 15.26 -5.12
N ARG A 376 10.60 15.28 -4.88
CA ARG A 376 9.69 16.30 -5.42
C ARG A 376 10.01 17.67 -4.78
N SER A 377 11.29 18.05 -4.78
CA SER A 377 11.84 19.33 -4.32
C SER A 377 12.37 20.10 -5.52
N ASP A 378 11.48 20.38 -6.48
CA ASP A 378 11.60 21.57 -7.31
C ASP A 378 10.60 22.59 -6.75
N THR A 379 10.87 23.03 -5.53
CA THR A 379 10.59 24.42 -5.15
C THR A 379 11.95 25.08 -5.24
N PRO A 380 12.16 26.07 -6.13
CA PRO A 380 13.39 26.84 -6.09
C PRO A 380 13.47 27.41 -4.67
N GLN A 381 14.59 27.14 -3.99
CA GLN A 381 14.96 27.92 -2.82
C GLN A 381 14.96 29.36 -3.32
N SER A 382 13.94 30.14 -2.94
CA SER A 382 14.00 31.58 -3.10
C SER A 382 15.25 32.01 -2.34
N GLU A 383 16.30 32.33 -3.10
CA GLU A 383 17.45 33.05 -2.61
C GLU A 383 16.90 34.28 -1.89
N HIS A 384 16.88 34.23 -0.56
CA HIS A 384 16.90 35.44 0.23
C HIS A 384 18.25 36.09 -0.04
N PHE A 385 18.31 36.87 -1.12
CA PHE A 385 19.30 37.92 -1.24
C PHE A 385 18.95 38.96 -0.17
N SER A 386 19.74 38.92 0.89
CA SER A 386 19.97 40.05 1.77
C SER A 386 20.56 41.21 0.97
N THR A 387 19.80 42.29 0.83
CA THR A 387 20.25 43.69 0.96
C THR A 387 19.03 44.58 1.08
#